data_AF-A0A651DRC2-F1
#
_entry.id   AF-A0A651DRC2-F1
#
_cell.length_a   1.000
_cell.length_b   1.000
_cell.length_c   1.000
_cell.angle_alpha   90.00
_cell.angle_beta   90.00
_cell.angle_gamma   90.00
#
_symmetry.space_group_name_H-M   'P 1'
#
loop_
_entity.id
_entity.type
_entity.pdbx_description
1 polymer ?
#
loop_
_entity_poly.entity_id
_entity_poly.type
_entity_poly.pdbx_seq_one_letter_code
_entity_poly.pdbx_strand_id
1 'polypeptide(L)'
;MTTSIPTSADALIASLHEPGREHLLDLVRNPLRLTLLCMTWDGSSLPETQADLYDRYLRKMYEWNQNLHELRDHAQRCNTTITKLKQDLNRQLGELAKAALNLPQERFRLSQALVEEYLGEELDETSLGYLALRLGWLNRIGRDGRGDAIFAFYHATFQEYFAALVVEDWDYFLSRNHVDYPVEGNQYRIFEPQWKQVILLWLGRENVGEEEKETFIRALIEFKSGVRDFYGYQAYFLAAAGINEFKTCSIAAEIVRQVVKWGFGYFNIEKQEWRTFVDPVAKSARDVTGATIRQEAIDALLQILTYFDNNEHWLATDGLKTDEKSSSDAIAELVELTQKIKHEDIC
;
A
#
# COMPACT_ATOMS: atom_id res chain seq x y z
N MET A 1 -25.25 26.11 -28.98
CA MET A 1 -24.34 25.57 -27.95
C MET A 1 -24.14 24.10 -28.27
N THR A 2 -23.05 23.75 -28.92
CA THR A 2 -22.67 22.36 -29.19
C THR A 2 -22.06 21.80 -27.91
N THR A 3 -22.80 20.97 -27.18
CA THR A 3 -22.24 20.15 -26.11
C THR A 3 -21.23 19.19 -26.74
N SER A 4 -19.94 19.42 -26.52
CA SER A 4 -18.89 18.50 -26.94
C SER A 4 -19.12 17.15 -26.26
N ILE A 5 -19.03 16.07 -27.04
CA ILE A 5 -19.05 14.72 -26.50
C ILE A 5 -17.86 14.60 -25.53
N PRO A 6 -18.07 14.13 -24.28
CA PRO A 6 -16.98 13.98 -23.31
C PRO A 6 -15.88 13.09 -23.89
N THR A 7 -14.63 13.52 -23.78
CA THR A 7 -13.49 12.70 -24.15
C THR A 7 -13.29 11.57 -23.12
N SER A 8 -12.49 10.55 -23.46
CA SER A 8 -12.12 9.50 -22.50
C SER A 8 -11.43 10.07 -21.25
N ALA A 9 -10.66 11.16 -21.42
CA ALA A 9 -10.03 11.88 -20.33
C ALA A 9 -11.07 12.57 -19.43
N ASP A 10 -12.07 13.25 -20.01
CA ASP A 10 -13.14 13.89 -19.25
C ASP A 10 -13.94 12.87 -18.43
N ALA A 11 -14.21 11.70 -19.02
CA ALA A 11 -14.90 10.61 -18.33
C ALA A 11 -14.07 10.05 -17.16
N LEU A 12 -12.76 9.84 -17.36
CA LEU A 12 -11.86 9.37 -16.29
C LEU A 12 -11.80 10.38 -15.14
N ILE A 13 -11.66 11.67 -15.45
CA ILE A 13 -11.65 12.75 -14.47
C ILE A 13 -12.97 12.75 -13.70
N ALA A 14 -14.11 12.67 -14.38
CA ALA A 14 -15.42 12.64 -13.74
C ALA A 14 -15.55 11.43 -12.79
N SER A 15 -15.16 10.23 -13.22
CA SER A 15 -15.20 9.03 -12.37
C SER A 15 -14.28 9.12 -11.16
N LEU A 16 -13.11 9.77 -11.28
CA LEU A 16 -12.19 9.95 -10.14
C LEU A 16 -12.72 10.93 -9.08
N HIS A 17 -13.62 11.85 -9.46
CA HIS A 17 -14.26 12.82 -8.56
C HIS A 17 -15.61 12.35 -8.01
N GLU A 18 -16.03 11.10 -8.28
CA GLU A 18 -17.20 10.53 -7.63
C GLU A 18 -16.96 10.35 -6.12
N PRO A 19 -17.97 10.62 -5.26
CA PRO A 19 -17.84 10.39 -3.82
C PRO A 19 -17.42 8.95 -3.50
N GLY A 20 -16.48 8.76 -2.56
CA GLY A 20 -15.95 7.43 -2.22
C GLY A 20 -14.76 6.97 -3.06
N ARG A 21 -14.20 7.85 -3.91
CA ARG A 21 -13.02 7.61 -4.78
C ARG A 21 -11.79 8.39 -4.33
N GLU A 22 -11.83 9.00 -3.16
CA GLU A 22 -10.79 9.84 -2.58
C GLU A 22 -9.43 9.13 -2.50
N HIS A 23 -9.46 7.85 -2.13
CA HIS A 23 -8.26 7.03 -2.03
C HIS A 23 -7.59 6.79 -3.39
N LEU A 24 -8.35 6.84 -4.50
CA LEU A 24 -7.80 6.74 -5.85
C LEU A 24 -7.14 8.04 -6.30
N LEU A 25 -7.68 9.19 -5.89
CA LEU A 25 -7.02 10.48 -6.11
C LEU A 25 -5.66 10.50 -5.40
N ASP A 26 -5.59 10.00 -4.17
CA ASP A 26 -4.32 9.83 -3.46
C ASP A 26 -3.39 8.83 -4.14
N LEU A 27 -3.96 7.74 -4.69
CA LEU A 27 -3.21 6.73 -5.40
C LEU A 27 -2.49 7.28 -6.63
N VAL A 28 -3.18 8.10 -7.43
CA VAL A 28 -2.67 8.63 -8.71
C VAL A 28 -1.78 9.87 -8.57
N ARG A 29 -1.56 10.38 -7.35
CA ARG A 29 -0.47 11.35 -7.08
C ARG A 29 0.90 10.79 -7.46
N ASN A 30 1.04 9.47 -7.49
CA ASN A 30 2.20 8.81 -8.07
C ASN A 30 2.07 8.78 -9.61
N PRO A 31 3.01 9.40 -10.36
CA PRO A 31 2.92 9.48 -11.82
C PRO A 31 2.86 8.12 -12.54
N LEU A 32 3.51 7.09 -11.99
CA LEU A 32 3.42 5.75 -12.55
C LEU A 32 2.01 5.21 -12.40
N ARG A 33 1.40 5.32 -11.21
CA ARG A 33 0.05 4.81 -10.96
C ARG A 33 -0.99 5.54 -11.81
N LEU A 34 -0.85 6.85 -12.00
CA LEU A 34 -1.66 7.61 -12.96
C LEU A 34 -1.49 7.05 -14.39
N THR A 35 -0.26 6.77 -14.79
CA THR A 35 0.03 6.16 -16.11
C THR A 35 -0.65 4.79 -16.26
N LEU A 36 -0.54 3.92 -15.25
CA LEU A 36 -1.20 2.61 -15.26
C LEU A 36 -2.72 2.75 -15.34
N LEU A 37 -3.30 3.70 -14.60
CA LEU A 37 -4.74 3.96 -14.62
C LEU A 37 -5.19 4.42 -16.01
N CYS A 38 -4.50 5.38 -16.60
CA CYS A 38 -4.78 5.86 -17.96
C CYS A 38 -4.66 4.75 -19.01
N MET A 39 -3.68 3.87 -18.88
CA MET A 39 -3.47 2.75 -19.82
C MET A 39 -4.51 1.63 -19.66
N THR A 40 -5.12 1.50 -18.49
CA THR A 40 -6.09 0.44 -18.18
C THR A 40 -7.53 0.92 -18.23
N TRP A 41 -7.76 2.23 -18.28
CA TRP A 41 -9.09 2.83 -18.39
C TRP A 41 -9.78 2.45 -19.70
N ASP A 42 -10.94 1.80 -19.58
CA ASP A 42 -11.78 1.39 -20.70
C ASP A 42 -13.17 2.05 -20.69
N GLY A 43 -13.39 3.01 -19.78
CA GLY A 43 -14.67 3.70 -19.62
C GLY A 43 -15.66 3.02 -18.69
N SER A 44 -15.30 1.88 -18.06
CA SER A 44 -16.24 1.10 -17.23
C SER A 44 -16.11 1.40 -15.74
N SER A 45 -15.01 0.96 -15.13
CA SER A 45 -14.82 0.94 -13.69
C SER A 45 -13.40 1.33 -13.34
N LEU A 46 -13.25 2.01 -12.21
CA LEU A 46 -11.95 2.30 -11.62
C LEU A 46 -11.47 1.10 -10.79
N PRO A 47 -10.13 0.96 -10.60
CA PRO A 47 -9.62 -0.02 -9.66
C PRO A 47 -10.08 0.30 -8.24
N GLU A 48 -10.35 -0.71 -7.43
CA GLU A 48 -10.73 -0.49 -6.03
C GLU A 48 -9.51 -0.44 -5.09
N THR A 49 -8.43 -1.14 -5.44
CA THR A 49 -7.20 -1.25 -4.64
C THR A 49 -5.97 -1.06 -5.52
N GLN A 50 -4.80 -0.93 -4.89
CA GLN A 50 -3.53 -0.95 -5.61
C GLN A 50 -3.33 -2.25 -6.37
N ALA A 51 -3.59 -3.38 -5.73
CA ALA A 51 -3.41 -4.68 -6.35
C ALA A 51 -4.32 -4.86 -7.57
N ASP A 52 -5.55 -4.33 -7.53
CA ASP A 52 -6.48 -4.31 -8.66
C ASP A 52 -5.92 -3.47 -9.82
N LEU A 53 -5.39 -2.27 -9.54
CA LEU A 53 -4.72 -1.45 -10.57
C LEU A 53 -3.58 -2.20 -11.27
N TYR A 54 -2.70 -2.86 -10.49
CA TYR A 54 -1.59 -3.63 -11.04
C TYR A 54 -2.06 -4.88 -11.81
N ASP A 55 -3.10 -5.57 -11.33
CA ASP A 55 -3.68 -6.75 -11.99
C ASP A 55 -4.34 -6.37 -13.33
N ARG A 56 -5.11 -5.28 -13.36
CA ARG A 56 -5.69 -4.75 -14.61
C ARG A 56 -4.60 -4.43 -15.63
N TYR A 57 -3.51 -3.81 -15.21
CA TYR A 57 -2.39 -3.51 -16.08
C TYR A 57 -1.71 -4.79 -16.59
N LEU A 58 -1.42 -5.75 -15.70
CA LEU A 58 -0.86 -7.05 -16.05
C LEU A 58 -1.70 -7.78 -17.12
N ARG A 59 -3.03 -7.78 -16.96
CA ARG A 59 -3.95 -8.37 -17.95
C ARG A 59 -3.88 -7.65 -19.29
N LYS A 60 -3.99 -6.31 -19.29
CA LYS A 60 -3.90 -5.49 -20.51
C LYS A 60 -2.56 -5.67 -21.24
N MET A 61 -1.46 -5.73 -20.50
CA MET A 61 -0.13 -5.94 -21.06
C MET A 61 -0.07 -7.25 -21.86
N TYR A 62 -0.62 -8.34 -21.31
CA TYR A 62 -0.67 -9.64 -21.99
C TYR A 62 -1.64 -9.70 -23.17
N GLU A 63 -2.55 -8.74 -23.30
CA GLU A 63 -3.49 -8.62 -24.42
C GLU A 63 -2.93 -7.79 -25.58
N TRP A 64 -1.89 -6.98 -25.35
CA TRP A 64 -1.26 -6.24 -26.43
C TRP A 64 -0.76 -7.17 -27.53
N ASN A 65 -1.08 -6.85 -28.78
CA ASN A 65 -0.90 -7.76 -29.93
C ASN A 65 0.51 -8.36 -30.01
N GLN A 66 1.55 -7.56 -29.77
CA GLN A 66 2.94 -8.03 -29.78
C GLN A 66 3.20 -9.04 -28.67
N ASN A 67 2.78 -8.74 -27.43
CA ASN A 67 2.97 -9.62 -26.29
C ASN A 67 2.16 -10.91 -26.41
N LEU A 68 0.95 -10.82 -26.96
CA LEU A 68 0.12 -11.98 -27.24
C LEU A 68 0.76 -12.91 -28.29
N HIS A 69 1.47 -12.35 -29.28
CA HIS A 69 2.24 -13.12 -30.24
C HIS A 69 3.42 -13.83 -29.56
N GLU A 70 4.23 -13.11 -28.77
CA GLU A 70 5.34 -13.71 -28.01
C GLU A 70 4.86 -14.87 -27.12
N LEU A 71 3.74 -14.68 -26.42
CA LEU A 71 3.13 -15.72 -25.58
C LEU A 71 2.66 -16.93 -26.39
N ARG A 72 2.07 -16.72 -27.58
CA ARG A 72 1.62 -17.81 -28.46
C ARG A 72 2.80 -18.62 -28.96
N ASP A 73 3.82 -17.96 -29.47
CA ASP A 73 5.01 -18.63 -30.00
C ASP A 73 5.73 -19.40 -28.91
N HIS A 74 5.91 -18.79 -27.73
CA HIS A 74 6.57 -19.43 -26.60
C HIS A 74 5.76 -20.63 -26.09
N ALA A 75 4.43 -20.49 -25.96
CA ALA A 75 3.56 -21.59 -25.58
C ALA A 75 3.63 -22.76 -26.57
N GLN A 76 3.72 -22.48 -27.88
CA GLN A 76 3.91 -23.49 -28.91
C GLN A 76 5.27 -24.19 -28.78
N ARG A 77 6.37 -23.43 -28.62
CA ARG A 77 7.73 -23.99 -28.43
C ARG A 77 7.80 -24.91 -27.21
N CYS A 78 7.17 -24.51 -26.11
CA CYS A 78 7.19 -25.24 -24.84
C CYS A 78 6.07 -26.29 -24.71
N ASN A 79 5.25 -26.50 -25.76
CA ASN A 79 4.12 -27.42 -25.75
C ASN A 79 3.19 -27.24 -24.53
N THR A 80 2.82 -25.99 -24.25
CA THR A 80 1.94 -25.60 -23.12
C THR A 80 0.79 -24.71 -23.60
N THR A 81 -0.13 -24.36 -22.71
CA THR A 81 -1.19 -23.39 -23.00
C THR A 81 -0.75 -22.00 -22.59
N ILE A 82 -1.27 -20.95 -23.27
CA ILE A 82 -1.01 -19.56 -22.90
C ILE A 82 -1.42 -19.28 -21.45
N THR A 83 -2.54 -19.86 -20.99
CA THR A 83 -3.02 -19.68 -19.62
C THR A 83 -2.01 -20.24 -18.61
N LYS A 84 -1.54 -21.48 -18.81
CA LYS A 84 -0.54 -22.08 -17.93
C LYS A 84 0.79 -21.33 -17.98
N LEU A 85 1.22 -20.90 -19.17
CA LEU A 85 2.43 -20.10 -19.34
C LEU A 85 2.36 -18.78 -18.55
N LYS A 86 1.24 -18.05 -18.63
CA LYS A 86 1.02 -16.82 -17.85
C LYS A 86 1.08 -17.08 -16.35
N GLN A 87 0.46 -18.17 -15.88
CA GLN A 87 0.48 -18.56 -14.47
C GLN A 87 1.89 -18.89 -13.99
N ASP A 88 2.62 -19.72 -14.75
CA ASP A 88 3.99 -20.13 -14.43
C ASP A 88 4.95 -18.92 -14.47
N LEU A 89 4.82 -18.04 -15.46
CA LEU A 89 5.61 -16.81 -15.55
C LEU A 89 5.34 -15.88 -14.35
N ASN A 90 4.08 -15.57 -14.06
CA ASN A 90 3.73 -14.70 -12.95
C ASN A 90 4.21 -15.26 -11.60
N ARG A 91 4.07 -16.58 -11.40
CA ARG A 91 4.55 -17.26 -10.19
C ARG A 91 6.06 -17.13 -10.05
N GLN A 92 6.83 -17.42 -11.12
CA GLN A 92 8.28 -17.37 -11.03
C GLN A 92 8.83 -15.94 -10.94
N LEU A 93 8.20 -14.96 -11.59
CA LEU A 93 8.50 -13.54 -11.36
C LEU A 93 8.25 -13.15 -9.90
N GLY A 94 7.20 -13.70 -9.29
CA GLY A 94 6.90 -13.50 -7.88
C GLY A 94 7.92 -14.12 -6.95
N GLU A 95 8.32 -15.38 -7.17
CA GLU A 95 9.35 -16.02 -6.35
C GLU A 95 10.72 -15.34 -6.51
N LEU A 96 11.11 -14.95 -7.72
CA LEU A 96 12.30 -14.13 -7.96
C LEU A 96 12.22 -12.81 -7.19
N ALA A 97 11.10 -12.10 -7.28
CA ALA A 97 10.91 -10.83 -6.60
C ALA A 97 10.98 -10.97 -5.07
N LYS A 98 10.31 -11.97 -4.51
CA LYS A 98 10.30 -12.32 -3.09
C LYS A 98 11.70 -12.72 -2.60
N ALA A 99 12.45 -13.50 -3.37
CA ALA A 99 13.83 -13.85 -3.07
C ALA A 99 14.75 -12.62 -3.06
N ALA A 100 14.65 -11.77 -4.08
CA ALA A 100 15.43 -10.54 -4.18
C ALA A 100 15.13 -9.56 -3.03
N LEU A 101 13.89 -9.48 -2.54
CA LEU A 101 13.55 -8.63 -1.39
C LEU A 101 14.16 -9.12 -0.06
N ASN A 102 14.55 -10.40 0.02
CA ASN A 102 15.29 -10.95 1.16
C ASN A 102 16.80 -10.70 1.09
N LEU A 103 17.30 -10.23 -0.06
CA LEU A 103 18.71 -10.03 -0.32
C LEU A 103 18.97 -8.52 -0.54
N PRO A 104 19.52 -7.79 0.45
CA PRO A 104 19.70 -6.33 0.33
C PRO A 104 20.48 -5.88 -0.91
N GLN A 105 21.43 -6.71 -1.37
CA GLN A 105 22.27 -6.43 -2.55
C GLN A 105 21.50 -6.54 -3.87
N GLU A 106 20.43 -7.34 -3.87
CA GLU A 106 19.64 -7.70 -5.06
C GLU A 106 18.40 -6.82 -5.22
N ARG A 107 18.15 -5.92 -4.26
CA ARG A 107 16.98 -5.04 -4.27
C ARG A 107 17.06 -4.07 -5.44
N PHE A 108 16.12 -4.19 -6.38
CA PHE A 108 16.03 -3.42 -7.64
C PHE A 108 17.21 -3.63 -8.62
N ARG A 109 18.10 -4.58 -8.33
CA ARG A 109 19.26 -4.94 -9.16
C ARG A 109 19.51 -6.42 -9.02
N LEU A 110 19.02 -7.19 -9.97
CA LEU A 110 19.08 -8.64 -9.95
C LEU A 110 20.35 -9.13 -10.66
N SER A 111 21.12 -9.96 -10.00
CA SER A 111 22.25 -10.67 -10.60
C SER A 111 21.77 -11.70 -11.63
N GLN A 112 22.59 -11.94 -12.64
CA GLN A 112 22.33 -12.98 -13.64
C GLN A 112 22.08 -14.34 -13.00
N ALA A 113 22.89 -14.72 -12.02
CA ALA A 113 22.74 -15.99 -11.31
C ALA A 113 21.35 -16.14 -10.66
N LEU A 114 20.84 -15.10 -10.00
CA LEU A 114 19.52 -15.13 -9.38
C LEU A 114 18.39 -15.19 -10.42
N VAL A 115 18.52 -14.45 -11.53
CA VAL A 115 17.53 -14.51 -12.62
C VAL A 115 17.48 -15.91 -13.22
N GLU A 116 18.64 -16.50 -13.50
CA GLU A 116 18.76 -17.84 -14.10
C GLU A 116 18.25 -18.94 -13.17
N GLU A 117 18.45 -18.79 -11.85
CA GLU A 117 17.93 -19.73 -10.83
C GLU A 117 16.40 -19.86 -10.89
N TYR A 118 15.68 -18.75 -11.04
CA TYR A 118 14.22 -18.73 -10.99
C TYR A 118 13.55 -18.82 -12.36
N LEU A 119 14.17 -18.26 -13.40
CA LEU A 119 13.55 -18.09 -14.72
C LEU A 119 14.27 -18.86 -15.83
N GLY A 120 15.46 -19.38 -15.58
CA GLY A 120 16.32 -20.00 -16.58
C GLY A 120 17.10 -18.98 -17.43
N GLU A 121 17.95 -19.51 -18.31
CA GLU A 121 18.88 -18.72 -19.11
C GLU A 121 18.19 -17.77 -20.08
N GLU A 122 18.63 -16.51 -20.11
CA GLU A 122 18.04 -15.46 -20.95
C GLU A 122 18.16 -15.68 -22.47
N LEU A 123 19.10 -16.52 -22.90
CA LEU A 123 19.32 -16.87 -24.32
C LEU A 123 18.60 -18.15 -24.73
N ASP A 124 18.08 -18.92 -23.78
CA ASP A 124 17.26 -20.09 -24.07
C ASP A 124 15.82 -19.63 -24.38
N GLU A 125 15.41 -19.73 -25.64
CA GLU A 125 14.08 -19.32 -26.10
C GLU A 125 12.92 -20.11 -25.48
N THR A 126 13.21 -21.21 -24.78
CA THR A 126 12.24 -22.00 -24.03
C THR A 126 12.16 -21.61 -22.55
N SER A 127 13.09 -20.80 -22.04
CA SER A 127 13.11 -20.35 -20.66
C SER A 127 12.07 -19.25 -20.39
N LEU A 128 11.72 -19.07 -19.12
CA LEU A 128 10.91 -17.95 -18.69
C LEU A 128 11.73 -16.65 -18.65
N GLY A 129 13.05 -16.74 -18.50
CA GLY A 129 13.97 -15.60 -18.48
C GLY A 129 13.96 -14.88 -19.82
N TYR A 130 14.03 -15.66 -20.91
CA TYR A 130 13.84 -15.15 -22.27
C TYR A 130 12.48 -14.45 -22.42
N LEU A 131 11.39 -15.12 -22.02
CA LEU A 131 10.04 -14.57 -22.16
C LEU A 131 9.85 -13.29 -21.34
N ALA A 132 10.35 -13.25 -20.10
CA ALA A 132 10.27 -12.08 -19.23
C ALA A 132 10.98 -10.85 -19.83
N LEU A 133 12.12 -11.06 -20.52
CA LEU A 133 12.83 -10.01 -21.26
C LEU A 133 12.06 -9.56 -22.50
N ARG A 134 11.49 -10.50 -23.28
CA ARG A 134 10.70 -10.17 -24.49
C ARG A 134 9.44 -9.37 -24.17
N LEU A 135 8.81 -9.67 -23.03
CA LEU A 135 7.63 -8.96 -22.54
C LEU A 135 7.97 -7.66 -21.79
N GLY A 136 9.25 -7.40 -21.52
CA GLY A 136 9.73 -6.21 -20.80
C GLY A 136 9.50 -6.23 -19.29
N TRP A 137 9.09 -7.36 -18.71
CA TRP A 137 8.95 -7.51 -17.25
C TRP A 137 10.30 -7.41 -16.55
N LEU A 138 11.34 -7.95 -17.17
CA LEU A 138 12.73 -7.76 -16.80
C LEU A 138 13.46 -7.00 -17.91
N ASN A 139 14.44 -6.21 -17.53
CA ASN A 139 15.27 -5.43 -18.45
C ASN A 139 16.73 -5.54 -18.05
N ARG A 140 17.63 -5.66 -19.04
CA ARG A 140 19.07 -5.54 -18.82
C ARG A 140 19.42 -4.08 -18.56
N ILE A 141 20.02 -3.80 -17.40
CA ILE A 141 20.39 -2.44 -17.00
C ILE A 141 21.90 -2.21 -16.96
N GLY A 142 22.70 -3.26 -17.14
CA GLY A 142 24.15 -3.16 -17.20
C GLY A 142 24.86 -4.49 -17.05
N ARG A 143 26.14 -4.41 -16.71
CA ARG A 143 26.98 -5.55 -16.32
C ARG A 143 27.70 -5.24 -15.02
N ASP A 144 28.00 -6.26 -14.24
CA ASP A 144 28.78 -6.13 -13.01
C ASP A 144 30.30 -6.06 -13.29
N GLY A 145 31.11 -6.02 -12.23
CA GLY A 145 32.57 -5.97 -12.35
C GLY A 145 33.23 -7.24 -12.93
N ARG A 146 32.48 -8.35 -13.01
CA ARG A 146 32.92 -9.62 -13.61
C ARG A 146 32.47 -9.75 -15.07
N GLY A 147 31.55 -8.87 -15.50
CA GLY A 147 30.97 -8.86 -16.83
C GLY A 147 29.61 -9.56 -16.90
N ASP A 148 29.08 -10.05 -15.79
CA ASP A 148 27.78 -10.73 -15.73
C ASP A 148 26.65 -9.70 -15.89
N ALA A 149 25.54 -10.10 -16.51
CA ALA A 149 24.42 -9.19 -16.73
C ALA A 149 23.75 -8.80 -15.41
N ILE A 150 23.29 -7.54 -15.35
CA ILE A 150 22.45 -7.03 -14.27
C ILE A 150 21.08 -6.71 -14.84
N PHE A 151 20.04 -7.18 -14.15
CA PHE A 151 18.66 -7.01 -14.53
C PHE A 151 17.90 -6.14 -13.53
N ALA A 152 16.76 -5.61 -13.95
CA ALA A 152 15.77 -5.01 -13.07
C ALA A 152 14.36 -5.27 -13.61
N PHE A 153 13.38 -5.29 -12.71
CA PHE A 153 11.98 -5.24 -13.10
C PHE A 153 11.67 -3.96 -13.87
N TYR A 154 10.63 -3.98 -14.72
CA TYR A 154 10.10 -2.81 -15.42
C TYR A 154 9.99 -1.57 -14.51
N HIS A 155 9.53 -1.80 -13.28
CA HIS A 155 9.60 -0.82 -12.20
C HIS A 155 9.68 -1.52 -10.84
N ALA A 156 10.26 -0.85 -9.85
CA ALA A 156 10.37 -1.32 -8.46
C ALA A 156 9.04 -1.82 -7.88
N THR A 157 7.95 -1.12 -8.18
CA THR A 157 6.62 -1.50 -7.68
C THR A 157 6.04 -2.76 -8.32
N PHE A 158 6.48 -3.13 -9.52
CA PHE A 158 6.12 -4.43 -10.10
C PHE A 158 6.87 -5.57 -9.42
N GLN A 159 8.11 -5.35 -8.98
CA GLN A 159 8.80 -6.32 -8.12
C GLN A 159 7.98 -6.57 -6.84
N GLU A 160 7.55 -5.50 -6.18
CA GLU A 160 6.74 -5.59 -4.95
C GLU A 160 5.36 -6.26 -5.22
N TYR A 161 4.73 -5.96 -6.35
CA TYR A 161 3.46 -6.59 -6.76
C TYR A 161 3.61 -8.08 -7.04
N PHE A 162 4.59 -8.49 -7.85
CA PHE A 162 4.82 -9.91 -8.12
C PHE A 162 5.17 -10.67 -6.84
N ALA A 163 5.98 -10.08 -5.94
CA ALA A 163 6.25 -10.68 -4.63
C ALA A 163 4.96 -10.86 -3.83
N ALA A 164 4.05 -9.89 -3.85
CA ALA A 164 2.78 -9.97 -3.13
C ALA A 164 1.90 -11.10 -3.67
N LEU A 165 1.98 -11.47 -4.95
CA LEU A 165 1.18 -12.55 -5.55
C LEU A 165 1.56 -13.95 -5.01
N VAL A 166 2.82 -14.15 -4.62
CA VAL A 166 3.34 -15.46 -4.16
C VAL A 166 3.42 -15.59 -2.64
N VAL A 167 3.04 -14.55 -1.90
CA VAL A 167 2.78 -14.67 -0.46
C VAL A 167 1.37 -15.22 -0.29
N GLU A 168 1.27 -16.49 0.09
CA GLU A 168 -0.02 -17.17 0.29
C GLU A 168 -0.69 -16.75 1.60
N ASP A 169 0.13 -16.61 2.65
CA ASP A 169 -0.32 -16.42 4.02
C ASP A 169 0.43 -15.24 4.68
N TRP A 170 -0.29 -14.41 5.43
CA TRP A 170 0.28 -13.29 6.17
C TRP A 170 1.23 -13.71 7.29
N ASP A 171 1.22 -14.98 7.71
CA ASP A 171 2.23 -15.55 8.63
C ASP A 171 3.67 -15.29 8.16
N TYR A 172 3.84 -15.20 6.83
CA TYR A 172 5.11 -14.82 6.22
C TYR A 172 5.61 -13.44 6.66
N PHE A 173 4.70 -12.50 6.91
CA PHE A 173 5.02 -11.14 7.35
C PHE A 173 5.14 -11.01 8.87
N LEU A 174 4.24 -11.70 9.58
CA LEU A 174 4.15 -11.71 11.04
C LEU A 174 3.71 -13.10 11.49
N SER A 175 4.60 -13.85 12.13
CA SER A 175 4.27 -15.21 12.56
C SER A 175 3.15 -15.21 13.61
N ARG A 176 2.08 -15.98 13.40
CA ARG A 176 0.94 -16.15 14.32
C ARG A 176 1.32 -16.59 15.72
N ASN A 177 2.46 -17.28 15.84
CA ASN A 177 2.96 -17.83 17.09
C ASN A 177 3.88 -16.86 17.84
N HIS A 178 4.07 -15.63 17.34
CA HIS A 178 4.79 -14.61 18.09
C HIS A 178 4.01 -14.23 19.35
N VAL A 179 4.73 -14.00 20.45
CA VAL A 179 4.12 -13.54 21.71
C VAL A 179 4.60 -12.13 22.01
N ASP A 180 5.90 -11.99 22.25
CA ASP A 180 6.55 -10.72 22.53
C ASP A 180 7.93 -10.57 21.86
N TYR A 181 8.43 -11.64 21.23
CA TYR A 181 9.64 -11.65 20.40
C TYR A 181 9.42 -12.52 19.14
N PRO A 182 10.23 -12.32 18.08
CA PRO A 182 10.11 -13.13 16.86
C PRO A 182 10.31 -14.62 17.15
N VAL A 183 9.52 -15.46 16.50
CA VAL A 183 9.74 -16.93 16.51
C VAL A 183 11.13 -17.23 15.95
N GLU A 184 11.83 -18.22 16.50
CA GLU A 184 13.16 -18.60 16.03
C GLU A 184 13.16 -18.88 14.51
N GLY A 185 14.11 -18.25 13.80
CA GLY A 185 14.18 -18.33 12.33
C GLY A 185 13.25 -17.37 11.58
N ASN A 186 12.33 -16.70 12.26
CA ASN A 186 11.42 -15.71 11.66
C ASN A 186 11.84 -14.28 12.01
N GLN A 187 11.53 -13.35 11.12
CA GLN A 187 11.74 -11.91 11.28
C GLN A 187 10.41 -11.18 11.19
N TYR A 188 10.28 -10.04 11.87
CA TYR A 188 9.11 -9.18 11.75
C TYR A 188 9.19 -8.34 10.47
N ARG A 189 8.75 -8.91 9.36
CA ARG A 189 8.73 -8.22 8.05
C ARG A 189 7.84 -6.99 8.04
N ILE A 190 6.84 -6.96 8.93
CA ILE A 190 5.99 -5.78 9.17
C ILE A 190 6.80 -4.53 9.54
N PHE A 191 8.05 -4.66 10.00
CA PHE A 191 8.95 -3.54 10.30
C PHE A 191 10.08 -3.35 9.29
N GLU A 192 10.14 -4.20 8.27
CA GLU A 192 11.14 -4.14 7.21
C GLU A 192 10.62 -3.25 6.06
N PRO A 193 11.26 -2.10 5.76
CA PRO A 193 10.71 -1.13 4.81
C PRO A 193 10.45 -1.68 3.40
N GLN A 194 11.18 -2.70 2.97
CA GLN A 194 11.00 -3.34 1.67
C GLN A 194 9.73 -4.18 1.57
N TRP A 195 9.16 -4.62 2.70
CA TRP A 195 7.95 -5.43 2.72
C TRP A 195 6.68 -4.59 2.89
N LYS A 196 6.78 -3.32 3.29
CA LYS A 196 5.62 -2.44 3.48
C LYS A 196 4.70 -2.41 2.27
N GLN A 197 5.25 -2.15 1.07
CA GLN A 197 4.44 -2.07 -0.14
C GLN A 197 3.90 -3.44 -0.57
N VAL A 198 4.64 -4.52 -0.32
CA VAL A 198 4.19 -5.90 -0.55
C VAL A 198 3.00 -6.23 0.33
N ILE A 199 3.04 -5.84 1.61
CA ILE A 199 1.96 -6.04 2.59
C ILE A 199 0.69 -5.28 2.16
N LEU A 200 0.82 -4.01 1.74
CA LEU A 200 -0.31 -3.22 1.24
C LEU A 200 -0.92 -3.86 -0.01
N LEU A 201 -0.08 -4.27 -0.97
CA LEU A 201 -0.56 -4.97 -2.17
C LEU A 201 -1.21 -6.31 -1.80
N TRP A 202 -0.68 -7.05 -0.83
CA TRP A 202 -1.25 -8.30 -0.37
C TRP A 202 -2.66 -8.11 0.22
N LEU A 203 -2.85 -7.09 1.08
CA LEU A 203 -4.17 -6.72 1.61
C LEU A 203 -5.15 -6.32 0.49
N GLY A 204 -4.64 -5.71 -0.58
CA GLY A 204 -5.43 -5.28 -1.73
C GLY A 204 -5.88 -6.40 -2.68
N ARG A 205 -5.34 -7.61 -2.56
CA ARG A 205 -5.60 -8.72 -3.50
C ARG A 205 -7.02 -9.27 -3.34
N GLU A 206 -7.74 -9.40 -4.45
CA GLU A 206 -9.10 -9.98 -4.46
C GLU A 206 -9.14 -11.46 -4.06
N ASN A 207 -8.09 -12.23 -4.41
CA ASN A 207 -8.04 -13.66 -4.16
C ASN A 207 -7.65 -14.05 -2.73
N VAL A 208 -7.39 -13.08 -1.85
CA VAL A 208 -7.17 -13.31 -0.41
C VAL A 208 -8.51 -13.09 0.29
N GLY A 209 -8.95 -14.06 1.08
CA GLY A 209 -10.24 -13.99 1.78
C GLY A 209 -10.31 -12.83 2.78
N GLU A 210 -11.49 -12.23 2.94
CA GLU A 210 -11.71 -11.11 3.86
C GLU A 210 -11.37 -11.47 5.31
N GLU A 211 -11.65 -12.70 5.73
CA GLU A 211 -11.34 -13.20 7.08
C GLU A 211 -9.82 -13.21 7.35
N GLU A 212 -9.00 -13.60 6.37
CA GLU A 212 -7.54 -13.59 6.50
C GLU A 212 -6.98 -12.16 6.59
N LYS A 213 -7.52 -11.25 5.76
CA LYS A 213 -7.14 -9.84 5.82
C LYS A 213 -7.51 -9.21 7.16
N GLU A 214 -8.71 -9.47 7.64
CA GLU A 214 -9.16 -8.94 8.93
C GLU A 214 -8.34 -9.51 10.09
N THR A 215 -8.06 -10.82 10.07
CA THR A 215 -7.21 -11.47 11.08
C THR A 215 -5.81 -10.85 11.10
N PHE A 216 -5.23 -10.59 9.93
CA PHE A 216 -3.92 -9.93 9.86
C PHE A 216 -3.96 -8.49 10.40
N ILE A 217 -4.97 -7.70 10.03
CA ILE A 217 -5.12 -6.34 10.56
C ILE A 217 -5.29 -6.37 12.09
N ARG A 218 -6.07 -7.32 12.64
CA ARG A 218 -6.19 -7.52 14.10
C ARG A 218 -4.84 -7.84 14.73
N ALA A 219 -4.08 -8.75 14.15
CA ALA A 219 -2.73 -9.09 14.63
C ALA A 219 -1.78 -7.87 14.65
N LEU A 220 -1.90 -6.96 13.68
CA LEU A 220 -1.12 -5.72 13.65
C LEU A 220 -1.53 -4.74 14.76
N ILE A 221 -2.84 -4.55 15.01
CA ILE A 221 -3.31 -3.58 16.03
C ILE A 221 -3.16 -4.11 17.45
N GLU A 222 -3.16 -5.43 17.63
CA GLU A 222 -2.97 -6.13 18.90
C GLU A 222 -1.49 -6.51 19.13
N PHE A 223 -0.58 -6.09 18.25
CA PHE A 223 0.83 -6.48 18.27
C PHE A 223 1.48 -6.18 19.63
N LYS A 224 2.03 -7.23 20.25
CA LYS A 224 2.76 -7.15 21.52
C LYS A 224 4.26 -7.28 21.27
N SER A 225 5.02 -6.30 21.75
CA SER A 225 6.46 -6.22 21.53
C SER A 225 7.33 -6.64 22.72
N GLY A 226 6.73 -6.91 23.88
CA GLY A 226 7.45 -7.20 25.15
C GLY A 226 8.22 -6.03 25.75
N VAL A 227 8.48 -5.01 24.95
CA VAL A 227 9.12 -3.74 25.31
C VAL A 227 8.06 -2.62 25.21
N ARG A 228 8.38 -1.41 25.69
CA ARG A 228 7.55 -0.20 25.53
C ARG A 228 6.83 -0.17 24.18
N ASP A 229 5.62 0.36 24.13
CA ASP A 229 4.66 0.27 23.00
C ASP A 229 5.11 0.88 21.65
N PHE A 230 6.37 1.25 21.46
CA PHE A 230 6.91 1.79 20.22
C PHE A 230 6.58 0.93 18.99
N TYR A 231 6.87 -0.38 19.04
CA TYR A 231 6.58 -1.29 17.93
C TYR A 231 5.09 -1.57 17.78
N GLY A 232 4.31 -1.45 18.86
CA GLY A 232 2.85 -1.46 18.80
C GLY A 232 2.31 -0.32 17.95
N TYR A 233 2.78 0.91 18.17
CA TYR A 233 2.41 2.05 17.32
C TYR A 233 2.81 1.84 15.85
N GLN A 234 4.02 1.32 15.59
CA GLN A 234 4.47 1.06 14.21
C GLN A 234 3.59 0.03 13.49
N ALA A 235 3.22 -1.07 14.16
CA ALA A 235 2.33 -2.08 13.60
C ALA A 235 0.92 -1.51 13.36
N TYR A 236 0.43 -0.69 14.30
CA TYR A 236 -0.87 -0.01 14.16
C TYR A 236 -0.89 0.98 13.00
N PHE A 237 0.20 1.73 12.76
CA PHE A 237 0.31 2.61 11.61
C PHE A 237 0.34 1.84 10.27
N LEU A 238 0.92 0.64 10.25
CA LEU A 238 0.85 -0.24 9.09
C LEU A 238 -0.60 -0.73 8.85
N ALA A 239 -1.32 -1.10 9.91
CA ALA A 239 -2.74 -1.44 9.81
C ALA A 239 -3.57 -0.27 9.27
N ALA A 240 -3.34 0.94 9.77
CA ALA A 240 -4.00 2.17 9.31
C ALA A 240 -3.70 2.51 7.85
N ALA A 241 -2.50 2.18 7.34
CA ALA A 241 -2.24 2.27 5.90
C ALA A 241 -2.94 1.15 5.10
N GLY A 242 -3.06 -0.04 5.70
CA GLY A 242 -3.65 -1.23 5.09
C GLY A 242 -5.15 -1.17 4.87
N ILE A 243 -5.91 -0.46 5.71
CA ILE A 243 -7.38 -0.38 5.58
C ILE A 243 -7.86 0.27 4.26
N ASN A 244 -7.03 1.10 3.62
CA ASN A 244 -7.36 1.63 2.29
C ASN A 244 -7.31 0.57 1.19
N GLU A 245 -6.56 -0.51 1.40
CA GLU A 245 -6.49 -1.66 0.50
C GLU A 245 -7.56 -2.71 0.84
N PHE A 246 -8.28 -2.56 1.95
CA PHE A 246 -9.31 -3.49 2.42
C PHE A 246 -10.57 -2.74 2.88
N LYS A 247 -11.35 -2.26 1.91
CA LYS A 247 -12.53 -1.39 2.14
C LYS A 247 -13.61 -2.01 3.05
N THR A 248 -13.73 -3.33 3.09
CA THR A 248 -14.73 -4.05 3.90
C THR A 248 -14.22 -4.36 5.32
N CYS A 249 -13.07 -3.82 5.72
CA CYS A 249 -12.52 -3.98 7.07
C CYS A 249 -13.49 -3.47 8.15
N SER A 250 -14.00 -4.37 8.98
CA SER A 250 -15.02 -4.05 9.99
C SER A 250 -14.54 -3.11 11.09
N ILE A 251 -13.22 -3.05 11.32
CA ILE A 251 -12.56 -2.25 12.37
C ILE A 251 -11.90 -0.97 11.84
N ALA A 252 -12.08 -0.63 10.56
CA ALA A 252 -11.42 0.52 9.95
C ALA A 252 -11.72 1.84 10.68
N ALA A 253 -12.99 2.08 11.02
CA ALA A 253 -13.40 3.28 11.75
C ALA A 253 -12.76 3.37 13.16
N GLU A 254 -12.56 2.24 13.83
CA GLU A 254 -11.87 2.19 15.13
C GLU A 254 -10.39 2.55 14.98
N ILE A 255 -9.73 1.97 13.98
CA ILE A 255 -8.33 2.25 13.65
C ILE A 255 -8.13 3.74 13.37
N VAL A 256 -8.99 4.33 12.54
CA VAL A 256 -8.91 5.76 12.18
C VAL A 256 -9.10 6.64 13.42
N ARG A 257 -10.12 6.39 14.25
CA ARG A 257 -10.33 7.13 15.50
C ARG A 257 -9.12 7.05 16.43
N GLN A 258 -8.50 5.89 16.53
CA GLN A 258 -7.34 5.71 17.39
C GLN A 258 -6.10 6.47 16.88
N VAL A 259 -5.86 6.46 15.56
CA VAL A 259 -4.77 7.25 14.96
C VAL A 259 -5.03 8.74 15.15
N VAL A 260 -6.25 9.22 14.91
CA VAL A 260 -6.62 10.64 15.14
C VAL A 260 -6.41 11.03 16.61
N LYS A 261 -6.84 10.18 17.55
CA LYS A 261 -6.59 10.35 18.98
C LYS A 261 -5.10 10.43 19.31
N TRP A 262 -4.25 9.62 18.67
CA TRP A 262 -2.81 9.70 18.88
C TRP A 262 -2.18 10.97 18.31
N GLY A 263 -2.67 11.46 17.17
CA GLY A 263 -2.18 12.67 16.54
C GLY A 263 -2.51 13.94 17.32
N PHE A 264 -3.72 14.00 17.87
CA PHE A 264 -4.31 15.25 18.38
C PHE A 264 -4.66 15.21 19.87
N GLY A 265 -4.67 14.04 20.48
CA GLY A 265 -5.03 13.84 21.88
C GLY A 265 -6.51 13.55 22.07
N TYR A 266 -6.91 13.53 23.34
CA TYR A 266 -8.29 13.34 23.76
C TYR A 266 -8.52 13.99 25.13
N PHE A 267 -9.77 14.30 25.42
CA PHE A 267 -10.13 14.74 26.76
C PHE A 267 -10.29 13.55 27.72
N ASN A 268 -9.54 13.58 28.82
CA ASN A 268 -9.68 12.60 29.88
C ASN A 268 -10.72 13.08 30.90
N ILE A 269 -11.90 12.46 30.89
CA ILE A 269 -13.03 12.82 31.77
C ILE A 269 -12.66 12.63 33.25
N GLU A 270 -11.94 11.59 33.61
CA GLU A 270 -11.61 11.34 35.03
C GLU A 270 -10.66 12.39 35.59
N LYS A 271 -9.69 12.82 34.77
CA LYS A 271 -8.67 13.80 35.17
C LYS A 271 -9.04 15.23 34.82
N GLN A 272 -10.16 15.43 34.11
CA GLN A 272 -10.65 16.72 33.63
C GLN A 272 -9.55 17.51 32.89
N GLU A 273 -8.77 16.83 32.05
CA GLU A 273 -7.65 17.47 31.34
C GLU A 273 -7.50 16.90 29.93
N TRP A 274 -6.94 17.73 29.03
CA TRP A 274 -6.54 17.27 27.71
C TRP A 274 -5.26 16.43 27.79
N ARG A 275 -5.29 15.24 27.20
CA ARG A 275 -4.15 14.32 27.16
C ARG A 275 -3.61 14.21 25.74
N THR A 276 -2.33 14.53 25.58
CA THR A 276 -1.58 14.37 24.33
C THR A 276 -0.64 13.16 24.42
N PHE A 277 -0.07 12.80 23.27
CA PHE A 277 0.92 11.73 23.14
C PHE A 277 2.30 12.34 22.90
N VAL A 278 3.36 11.56 23.14
CA VAL A 278 4.74 12.01 22.91
C VAL A 278 4.93 12.39 21.43
N ASP A 279 5.71 13.46 21.18
CA ASP A 279 5.83 14.06 19.85
C ASP A 279 6.11 13.08 18.70
N PRO A 280 6.99 12.06 18.84
CA PRO A 280 7.21 11.12 17.75
C PRO A 280 5.96 10.33 17.36
N VAL A 281 5.15 9.93 18.35
CA VAL A 281 3.90 9.19 18.12
C VAL A 281 2.84 10.10 17.52
N ALA A 282 2.69 11.31 18.08
CA ALA A 282 1.71 12.27 17.59
C ALA A 282 2.00 12.68 16.14
N LYS A 283 3.26 12.96 15.81
CA LYS A 283 3.66 13.31 14.44
C LYS A 283 3.38 12.17 13.46
N SER A 284 3.83 10.95 13.77
CA SER A 284 3.57 9.79 12.90
C SER A 284 2.08 9.51 12.74
N ALA A 285 1.29 9.70 13.79
CA ALA A 285 -0.16 9.55 13.72
C ALA A 285 -0.81 10.59 12.79
N ARG A 286 -0.41 11.87 12.88
CA ARG A 286 -0.89 12.92 11.95
C ARG A 286 -0.53 12.62 10.50
N ASP A 287 0.71 12.18 10.25
CA ASP A 287 1.17 11.79 8.91
C ASP A 287 0.30 10.65 8.33
N VAL A 288 -0.08 9.68 9.17
CA VAL A 288 -0.93 8.54 8.78
C VAL A 288 -2.39 8.96 8.63
N THR A 289 -2.93 9.86 9.45
CA THR A 289 -4.33 10.32 9.36
C THR A 289 -4.67 10.81 7.95
N GLY A 290 -3.81 11.61 7.33
CA GLY A 290 -4.02 12.11 5.98
C GLY A 290 -4.00 11.01 4.89
N ALA A 291 -3.51 9.83 5.22
CA ALA A 291 -3.43 8.67 4.33
C ALA A 291 -4.37 7.53 4.75
N THR A 292 -5.36 7.78 5.63
CA THR A 292 -6.40 6.81 6.03
C THR A 292 -7.71 7.05 5.27
N ILE A 293 -8.79 6.36 5.65
CA ILE A 293 -10.13 6.56 5.09
C ILE A 293 -10.59 7.99 5.38
N ARG A 294 -10.72 8.79 4.32
CA ARG A 294 -10.92 10.24 4.40
C ARG A 294 -12.13 10.64 5.24
N GLN A 295 -13.29 10.04 4.96
CA GLN A 295 -14.53 10.38 5.65
C GLN A 295 -14.47 10.07 7.15
N GLU A 296 -13.97 8.89 7.52
CA GLU A 296 -13.79 8.49 8.92
C GLU A 296 -12.80 9.41 9.66
N ALA A 297 -11.75 9.86 8.96
CA ALA A 297 -10.78 10.81 9.51
C ALA A 297 -11.42 12.18 9.76
N ILE A 298 -12.19 12.70 8.79
CA ILE A 298 -12.95 13.95 8.94
C ILE A 298 -13.91 13.84 10.12
N ASP A 299 -14.68 12.75 10.21
CA ASP A 299 -15.68 12.57 11.27
C ASP A 299 -15.02 12.50 12.66
N ALA A 300 -13.88 11.82 12.78
CA ALA A 300 -13.10 11.78 14.02
C ALA A 300 -12.51 13.15 14.40
N LEU A 301 -12.02 13.92 13.42
CA LEU A 301 -11.49 15.27 13.64
C LEU A 301 -12.60 16.26 14.05
N LEU A 302 -13.77 16.18 13.40
CA LEU A 302 -14.92 17.00 13.74
C LEU A 302 -15.43 16.73 15.16
N GLN A 303 -15.44 15.46 15.60
CA GLN A 303 -15.78 15.13 16.98
C GLN A 303 -14.86 15.81 18.00
N ILE A 304 -13.55 15.90 17.69
CA ILE A 304 -12.59 16.63 18.52
C ILE A 304 -12.90 18.13 18.53
N LEU A 305 -13.15 18.74 17.37
CA LEU A 305 -13.46 20.18 17.28
C LEU A 305 -14.76 20.54 18.01
N THR A 306 -15.81 19.75 17.84
CA THR A 306 -17.08 19.93 18.54
C THR A 306 -16.90 19.82 20.06
N TYR A 307 -15.99 18.98 20.53
CA TYR A 307 -15.65 18.94 21.94
C TYR A 307 -15.03 20.26 22.41
N PHE A 308 -14.05 20.81 21.68
CA PHE A 308 -13.42 22.08 22.03
C PHE A 308 -14.40 23.25 22.04
N ASP A 309 -15.23 23.37 21.00
CA ASP A 309 -16.23 24.45 20.85
C ASP A 309 -17.24 24.47 22.03
N ASN A 310 -17.75 23.29 22.41
CA ASN A 310 -18.68 23.17 23.54
C ASN A 310 -18.04 23.40 24.91
N ASN A 311 -16.70 23.38 25.00
CA ASN A 311 -15.96 23.49 26.26
C ASN A 311 -14.97 24.67 26.27
N GLU A 312 -15.12 25.64 25.36
CA GLU A 312 -14.27 26.85 25.30
C GLU A 312 -14.19 27.57 26.65
N HIS A 313 -15.32 27.65 27.35
CA HIS A 313 -15.40 28.27 28.67
C HIS A 313 -14.58 27.51 29.73
N TRP A 314 -14.43 26.18 29.60
CA TRP A 314 -13.65 25.33 30.53
C TRP A 314 -12.14 25.43 30.27
N LEU A 315 -11.74 25.53 29.00
CA LEU A 315 -10.35 25.78 28.59
C LEU A 315 -9.85 27.13 29.11
N ALA A 316 -10.73 28.13 29.16
CA ALA A 316 -10.42 29.48 29.60
C ALA A 316 -10.41 29.66 31.14
N THR A 317 -11.07 28.79 31.92
CA THR A 317 -11.31 29.08 33.35
C THR A 317 -10.73 28.12 34.39
N ASP A 318 -10.36 26.85 34.09
CA ASP A 318 -9.94 25.96 35.19
C ASP A 318 -8.94 24.81 34.89
N GLY A 319 -8.34 24.71 33.70
CA GLY A 319 -7.75 23.41 33.31
C GLY A 319 -6.55 23.37 32.39
N LEU A 320 -5.60 24.31 32.43
CA LEU A 320 -4.30 24.14 31.76
C LEU A 320 -3.13 24.68 32.61
N LYS A 321 -2.64 23.83 33.52
CA LYS A 321 -1.22 23.86 33.93
C LYS A 321 -0.30 23.22 32.88
N THR A 322 -0.84 22.75 31.77
CA THR A 322 -0.10 22.34 30.56
C THR A 322 -0.24 23.46 29.54
N ASP A 323 0.88 24.01 29.07
CA ASP A 323 0.99 25.19 28.20
C ASP A 323 -0.23 25.43 27.28
N GLU A 324 -1.00 26.51 27.53
CA GLU A 324 -2.09 27.00 26.64
C GLU A 324 -1.67 27.01 25.16
N LYS A 325 -0.37 27.25 24.92
CA LYS A 325 0.27 27.20 23.62
C LYS A 325 0.10 25.84 22.92
N SER A 326 0.26 24.72 23.62
CA SER A 326 0.15 23.38 23.03
C SER A 326 -1.28 23.03 22.60
N SER A 327 -2.30 23.52 23.31
CA SER A 327 -3.70 23.27 22.95
C SER A 327 -4.14 24.17 21.79
N SER A 328 -3.73 25.44 21.80
CA SER A 328 -3.97 26.36 20.69
C SER A 328 -3.27 25.89 19.40
N ASP A 329 -2.03 25.42 19.50
CA ASP A 329 -1.27 24.89 18.37
C ASP A 329 -1.92 23.59 17.83
N ALA A 330 -2.42 22.71 18.72
CA ALA A 330 -3.14 21.51 18.33
C ALA A 330 -4.48 21.81 17.62
N ILE A 331 -5.24 22.81 18.07
CA ILE A 331 -6.49 23.24 17.42
C ILE A 331 -6.18 23.86 16.04
N ALA A 332 -5.14 24.69 15.93
CA ALA A 332 -4.72 25.27 14.66
C ALA A 332 -4.32 24.17 13.65
N GLU A 333 -3.51 23.20 14.07
CA GLU A 333 -3.15 22.05 13.23
C GLU A 333 -4.34 21.16 12.86
N LEU A 334 -5.29 20.96 13.79
CA LEU A 334 -6.54 20.24 13.53
C LEU A 334 -7.37 20.92 12.45
N VAL A 335 -7.53 22.24 12.54
CA VAL A 335 -8.27 23.04 11.56
C VAL A 335 -7.57 23.01 10.21
N GLU A 336 -6.24 23.18 10.19
CA GLU A 336 -5.44 23.11 8.96
C GLU A 336 -5.52 21.73 8.31
N LEU A 337 -5.38 20.64 9.08
CA LEU A 337 -5.48 19.29 8.55
C LEU A 337 -6.90 19.00 8.06
N THR A 338 -7.94 19.42 8.81
CA THR A 338 -9.33 19.25 8.37
C THR A 338 -9.61 20.00 7.08
N GLN A 339 -9.09 21.23 6.96
CA GLN A 339 -9.18 22.01 5.73
C GLN A 339 -8.42 21.34 4.59
N LYS A 340 -7.20 20.87 4.83
CA LYS A 340 -6.39 20.15 3.82
C LYS A 340 -7.12 18.90 3.32
N ILE A 341 -7.64 18.09 4.23
CA ILE A 341 -8.38 16.88 3.89
C ILE A 341 -9.67 17.21 3.11
N LYS A 342 -10.36 18.31 3.43
CA LYS A 342 -11.56 18.79 2.71
C LYS A 342 -11.26 19.49 1.37
N HIS A 343 -10.15 20.20 1.25
CA HIS A 343 -9.82 21.01 0.06
C HIS A 343 -9.15 20.20 -1.06
N GLU A 344 -8.69 18.98 -0.78
CA GLU A 344 -8.25 18.04 -1.82
C GLU A 344 -9.38 17.63 -2.79
N ASP A 345 -10.61 18.14 -2.61
CA ASP A 345 -11.75 18.02 -3.53
C ASP A 345 -11.79 19.12 -4.63
N ILE A 346 -10.84 20.09 -4.66
CA ILE A 346 -10.93 21.31 -5.50
C ILE A 346 -9.70 21.57 -6.40
N CYS A 347 -8.79 20.61 -6.64
CA CYS A 347 -7.63 20.84 -7.53
C CYS A 347 -7.43 19.76 -8.59
#